data_AF-A0A165LTD3-F1
#
_entry.id   AF-A0A165LTD3-F1
#
_cell.length_a   1.000
_cell.length_b   1.000
_cell.length_c   1.000
_cell.angle_alpha   90.00
_cell.angle_beta   90.00
_cell.angle_gamma   90.00
#
_symmetry.space_group_name_H-M   'P 1'
#
loop_
_entity.id
_entity.type
_entity.pdbx_description
1 polymer ?
#
loop_
_entity_poly.entity_id
_entity_poly.type
_entity_poly.pdbx_seq_one_letter_code
_entity_poly.pdbx_strand_id
1 'polypeptide(L)'
;MGDLLMPTSSLPVEILSLAFSSFDVRELFILRQVCRRWKAVVFGHPHFWRDICLNSTSNGSLQLLTLRLGNRSDRLIHITVRFTGYQRHLTSRILPILRTNLHRVRRLDVSLDELHILELYDALMTPAPNLEEVLLALHAGDCLVVLPRQTPMPPGVFGGKCPKLHRFRLRDVLLPDKPIPALKSIDELSMVYSLHTCQTFPNYVFTYFPELQRLHISAGSLRFLNSELPTSTTEGLQRLQYLELDYDDADCLKFIQLIPTSHIPDLLIIFPLEDTVYAALDALRGPFHMTFYRKSSIEFHICVQSTSLNLIRRFAELPDDYLLPHANINALLENHEFAAQLQSLTIATSLWALVTPWLPPYTTLPHLVVRVDDAIRERRGLPEEILEYPMLELLTLTLECNSGCVHIEAAEVVRFVDMITPSRTVMLKLAGVVVDNRDPSFCQRFS
;
A
#
# COMPACT_ATOMS: atom_id res chain seq x y z
N MET A 1 35.41 11.91 -34.64
CA MET A 1 34.51 12.52 -33.64
C MET A 1 35.31 12.67 -32.37
N GLY A 2 35.75 13.89 -32.03
CA GLY A 2 36.48 14.15 -30.79
C GLY A 2 35.47 14.39 -29.68
N ASP A 3 35.47 13.54 -28.67
CA ASP A 3 34.57 13.63 -27.52
C ASP A 3 34.85 14.91 -26.73
N LEU A 4 34.05 15.95 -26.98
CA LEU A 4 33.94 17.15 -26.16
C LEU A 4 33.27 16.77 -24.83
N LEU A 5 34.02 16.11 -23.96
CA LEU A 5 33.62 15.96 -22.56
C LEU A 5 33.64 17.35 -21.92
N MET A 6 32.47 17.96 -21.77
CA MET A 6 32.33 19.20 -21.00
C MET A 6 32.87 18.94 -19.58
N PRO A 7 33.80 19.77 -19.08
CA PRO A 7 34.34 19.59 -17.74
C PRO A 7 33.21 19.76 -16.71
N THR A 8 33.07 18.81 -15.80
CA THR A 8 32.02 18.82 -14.77
C THR A 8 32.09 20.05 -13.84
N SER A 9 33.19 20.81 -13.89
CA SER A 9 33.34 22.09 -13.21
C SER A 9 32.54 23.24 -13.84
N SER A 10 32.04 23.13 -15.07
CA SER A 10 31.20 24.16 -15.70
C SER A 10 29.70 23.99 -15.44
N LEU A 11 29.26 22.79 -15.05
CA LEU A 11 27.84 22.51 -14.78
C LEU A 11 27.37 23.29 -13.54
N PRO A 12 26.17 23.89 -13.53
CA PRO A 12 25.56 24.47 -12.32
C PRO A 12 25.37 23.44 -11.20
N VAL A 13 25.31 23.90 -9.94
CA VAL A 13 25.15 22.99 -8.78
C VAL A 13 23.81 22.25 -8.79
N GLU A 14 22.79 22.87 -9.38
CA GLU A 14 21.44 22.35 -9.54
C GLU A 14 21.44 21.15 -10.50
N ILE A 15 22.20 21.24 -11.60
CA ILE A 15 22.35 20.15 -12.58
C ILE A 15 23.12 18.99 -11.96
N LEU A 16 24.19 19.27 -11.21
CA LEU A 16 24.91 18.24 -10.46
C LEU A 16 24.02 17.60 -9.38
N SER A 17 23.22 18.39 -8.67
CA SER A 17 22.28 17.89 -7.68
C SER A 17 21.20 17.02 -8.31
N LEU A 18 20.70 17.39 -9.49
CA LEU A 18 19.72 16.60 -10.24
C LEU A 18 20.35 15.30 -10.75
N ALA A 19 21.58 15.33 -11.26
CA ALA A 19 22.32 14.12 -11.60
C ALA A 19 22.51 13.22 -10.37
N PHE A 20 22.60 13.81 -9.17
CA PHE A 20 22.76 13.06 -7.93
C PHE A 20 21.46 12.48 -7.36
N SER A 21 20.30 12.86 -7.88
CA SER A 21 19.02 12.37 -7.36
C SER A 21 18.77 10.90 -7.68
N SER A 22 19.47 10.32 -8.65
CA SER A 22 19.39 8.89 -8.95
C SER A 22 20.30 8.02 -8.08
N PHE A 23 21.26 8.61 -7.37
CA PHE A 23 22.21 7.86 -6.56
C PHE A 23 21.68 7.56 -5.15
N ASP A 24 22.01 6.38 -4.66
CA ASP A 24 21.80 6.00 -3.28
C ASP A 24 22.83 6.65 -2.33
N VAL A 25 22.64 6.46 -1.02
CA VAL A 25 23.52 7.05 -0.01
C VAL A 25 24.96 6.53 -0.11
N ARG A 26 25.18 5.27 -0.52
CA ARG A 26 26.51 4.67 -0.67
C ARG A 26 27.24 5.29 -1.86
N GLU A 27 26.56 5.46 -2.97
CA GLU A 27 27.08 6.11 -4.17
C GLU A 27 27.43 7.57 -3.88
N LEU A 28 26.58 8.31 -3.17
CA LEU A 28 26.89 9.67 -2.71
C LEU A 28 28.16 9.72 -1.85
N PHE A 29 28.48 8.68 -1.07
CA PHE A 29 29.74 8.61 -0.33
C PHE A 29 30.97 8.45 -1.21
N ILE A 30 30.84 7.79 -2.35
CA ILE A 30 31.92 7.67 -3.33
C ILE A 30 32.11 9.03 -4.01
N LEU A 31 31.00 9.64 -4.46
CA LEU A 31 31.01 10.94 -5.16
C LEU A 31 31.63 12.06 -4.32
N ARG A 32 31.45 12.04 -2.98
CA ARG A 32 32.04 13.05 -2.10
C ARG A 32 33.57 13.04 -2.10
N GLN A 33 34.21 11.95 -2.53
CA GLN A 33 35.68 11.83 -2.55
C GLN A 33 36.30 12.40 -3.83
N VAL A 34 35.50 12.69 -4.86
CA VAL A 34 35.99 13.13 -6.17
C VAL A 34 36.66 14.50 -6.09
N CYS A 35 35.96 15.52 -5.59
CA CYS A 35 36.53 16.86 -5.40
C CYS A 35 35.77 17.64 -4.32
N ARG A 36 36.34 18.77 -3.86
CA ARG A 36 35.73 19.63 -2.82
C ARG A 36 34.33 20.11 -3.21
N ARG A 37 34.11 20.40 -4.49
CA ARG A 37 32.81 20.85 -5.01
C ARG A 37 31.77 19.75 -4.86
N TRP A 38 32.06 18.54 -5.35
CA TRP A 38 31.15 17.40 -5.24
C TRP A 38 30.84 17.05 -3.80
N LYS A 39 31.84 17.12 -2.91
CA LYS A 39 31.64 16.98 -1.45
C LYS A 39 30.61 17.99 -0.91
N ALA A 40 30.70 19.25 -1.31
CA ALA A 40 29.74 20.28 -0.90
C ALA A 40 28.33 20.03 -1.46
N VAL A 41 28.24 19.61 -2.74
CA VAL A 41 26.94 19.23 -3.36
C VAL A 41 26.32 18.05 -2.62
N VAL A 42 27.08 16.98 -2.37
CA VAL A 42 26.63 15.79 -1.64
C VAL A 42 26.12 16.18 -0.25
N PHE A 43 26.87 16.98 0.52
CA PHE A 43 26.41 17.42 1.84
C PHE A 43 25.18 18.34 1.78
N GLY A 44 24.99 19.08 0.68
CA GLY A 44 23.78 19.86 0.44
C GLY A 44 22.58 19.01 0.05
N HIS A 45 22.81 17.84 -0.57
CA HIS A 45 21.80 17.03 -1.24
C HIS A 45 20.79 16.39 -0.26
N PRO A 46 19.47 16.49 -0.51
CA PRO A 46 18.44 15.91 0.36
C PRO A 46 18.65 14.43 0.68
N HIS A 47 18.98 13.57 -0.30
CA HIS A 47 19.21 12.15 -0.04
C HIS A 47 20.35 11.90 0.97
N PHE A 48 21.31 12.82 1.08
CA PHE A 48 22.39 12.68 2.04
C PHE A 48 21.95 12.94 3.48
N TRP A 49 21.14 13.96 3.78
CA TRP A 49 20.84 14.34 5.17
C TRP A 49 19.40 14.04 5.60
N ARG A 50 18.46 13.95 4.66
CA ARG A 50 17.03 13.77 4.94
C ARG A 50 16.72 12.35 5.36
N ASP A 51 17.14 11.36 4.58
CA ASP A 51 16.68 9.97 4.72
C ASP A 51 17.72 9.10 5.47
N ILE A 52 17.67 9.12 6.80
CA ILE A 52 18.66 8.47 7.69
C ILE A 52 18.19 7.06 8.08
N CYS A 53 18.93 6.04 7.64
CA CYS A 53 18.67 4.63 8.00
C CYS A 53 19.77 4.08 8.92
N LEU A 54 19.36 3.45 10.02
CA LEU A 54 20.18 2.85 11.06
C LEU A 54 19.84 1.37 11.20
N ASN A 55 20.73 0.53 10.68
CA ASN A 55 20.61 -0.93 10.72
C ASN A 55 21.90 -1.61 11.21
N SER A 56 22.85 -0.84 11.75
CA SER A 56 24.11 -1.33 12.27
C SER A 56 24.60 -0.43 13.40
N THR A 57 25.12 -1.06 14.47
CA THR A 57 25.74 -0.40 15.63
C THR A 57 27.25 -0.21 15.47
N SER A 58 27.80 -0.46 14.26
CA SER A 58 29.22 -0.27 14.00
C SER A 58 29.65 1.19 14.24
N ASN A 59 30.91 1.38 14.64
CA ASN A 59 31.46 2.73 14.85
C ASN A 59 31.38 3.60 13.59
N GLY A 60 31.58 3.02 12.40
CA GLY A 60 31.46 3.73 11.13
C GLY A 60 30.02 4.21 10.89
N SER A 61 29.03 3.36 11.14
CA SER A 61 27.61 3.73 11.02
C SER A 61 27.22 4.86 11.98
N LEU A 62 27.74 4.83 13.22
CA LEU A 62 27.44 5.84 14.24
C LEU A 62 28.16 7.17 14.00
N GLN A 63 29.40 7.13 13.52
CA GLN A 63 30.10 8.34 13.04
C GLN A 63 29.35 8.96 11.88
N LEU A 64 28.83 8.13 10.97
CA LEU A 64 28.08 8.59 9.84
C LEU A 64 26.74 9.21 10.22
N LEU A 65 26.01 8.58 11.14
CA LEU A 65 24.81 9.13 11.74
C LEU A 65 25.08 10.52 12.32
N THR A 66 26.14 10.64 13.13
CA THR A 66 26.54 11.90 13.77
C THR A 66 26.86 12.96 12.72
N LEU A 67 27.59 12.59 11.66
CA LEU A 67 27.91 13.50 10.55
C LEU A 67 26.64 14.00 9.84
N ARG A 68 25.66 13.11 9.60
CA ARG A 68 24.41 13.45 8.91
C ARG A 68 23.51 14.34 9.77
N LEU A 69 23.38 14.03 11.06
CA LEU A 69 22.55 14.82 12.00
C LEU A 69 23.18 16.17 12.38
N GLY A 70 24.51 16.25 12.40
CA GLY A 70 25.24 17.50 12.60
C GLY A 70 25.21 18.43 11.40
N ASN A 71 24.82 17.92 10.22
CA ASN A 71 24.75 18.70 9.00
C ASN A 71 23.43 19.51 8.96
N ARG A 72 23.49 20.72 9.55
CA ARG A 72 22.41 21.72 9.68
C ARG A 72 21.27 21.31 10.61
N SER A 73 21.07 22.11 11.66
CA SER A 73 20.17 21.80 12.77
C SER A 73 18.69 22.12 12.53
N ASP A 74 18.37 22.82 11.46
CA ASP A 74 17.06 23.38 11.15
C ASP A 74 16.23 22.52 10.19
N ARG A 75 16.83 21.50 9.58
CA ARG A 75 16.20 20.71 8.52
C ARG A 75 15.38 19.54 9.07
N LEU A 76 14.23 19.30 8.43
CA LEU A 76 13.36 18.17 8.74
C LEU A 76 13.93 16.86 8.17
N ILE A 77 13.99 15.82 9.01
CA ILE A 77 14.61 14.55 8.66
C ILE A 77 13.64 13.37 8.79
N HIS A 78 13.96 12.28 8.10
CA HIS A 78 13.34 10.97 8.25
C HIS A 78 14.36 10.05 8.93
N ILE A 79 13.94 9.39 10.02
CA ILE A 79 14.79 8.44 10.72
C ILE A 79 14.14 7.06 10.63
N THR A 80 14.90 6.09 10.14
CA THR A 80 14.58 4.67 10.13
C THR A 80 15.56 3.94 11.03
N VAL A 81 15.09 3.22 12.03
CA VAL A 81 15.87 2.42 12.99
C VAL A 81 15.39 0.98 12.90
N ARG A 82 16.23 0.06 12.40
CA ARG A 82 15.84 -1.35 12.19
C ARG A 82 16.89 -2.28 12.76
N PHE A 83 16.56 -2.97 13.84
CA PHE A 83 17.42 -3.95 14.49
C PHE A 83 16.62 -5.18 14.88
N THR A 84 17.13 -6.35 14.51
CA THR A 84 16.61 -7.65 14.93
C THR A 84 17.46 -8.17 16.08
N GLY A 85 16.81 -8.73 17.10
CA GLY A 85 17.46 -9.23 18.30
C GLY A 85 17.96 -8.13 19.24
N TYR A 86 18.33 -8.54 20.45
CA TYR A 86 18.82 -7.64 21.49
C TYR A 86 20.22 -7.08 21.19
N GLN A 87 20.37 -5.75 21.21
CA GLN A 87 21.64 -5.07 21.04
C GLN A 87 21.89 -3.99 22.11
N ARG A 88 22.81 -4.25 23.05
CA ARG A 88 23.16 -3.31 24.14
C ARG A 88 23.57 -1.90 23.66
N HIS A 89 24.18 -1.80 22.48
CA HIS A 89 24.60 -0.51 21.91
C HIS A 89 23.44 0.35 21.40
N LEU A 90 22.29 -0.26 21.08
CA LEU A 90 21.08 0.45 20.66
C LEU A 90 20.62 1.41 21.77
N THR A 91 20.42 0.86 22.97
CA THR A 91 20.00 1.62 24.17
C THR A 91 21.01 2.71 24.53
N SER A 92 22.31 2.40 24.52
CA SER A 92 23.33 3.33 25.02
C SER A 92 23.76 4.41 24.02
N ARG A 93 23.54 4.21 22.71
CA ARG A 93 24.06 5.13 21.68
C ARG A 93 22.99 5.65 20.72
N ILE A 94 22.09 4.80 20.24
CA ILE A 94 21.16 5.17 19.16
C ILE A 94 19.91 5.86 19.72
N LEU A 95 19.28 5.29 20.76
CA LEU A 95 18.08 5.88 21.35
C LEU A 95 18.30 7.29 21.94
N PRO A 96 19.45 7.60 22.58
CA PRO A 96 19.77 8.98 22.99
C PRO A 96 19.89 9.94 21.80
N ILE A 97 20.43 9.48 20.67
CA ILE A 97 20.51 10.29 19.44
C ILE A 97 19.11 10.54 18.88
N LEU A 98 18.25 9.53 18.85
CA LEU A 98 16.85 9.68 18.46
C LEU A 98 16.14 10.71 19.35
N ARG A 99 16.26 10.56 20.68
CA ARG A 99 15.69 11.45 21.69
C ARG A 99 16.07 12.91 21.43
N THR A 100 17.34 13.19 21.21
CA THR A 100 17.85 14.56 20.99
C THR A 100 17.45 15.18 19.66
N ASN A 101 17.09 14.37 18.66
CA ASN A 101 16.74 14.85 17.32
C ASN A 101 15.24 14.81 17.02
N LEU A 102 14.40 14.28 17.90
CA LEU A 102 12.98 14.06 17.64
C LEU A 102 12.20 15.33 17.24
N HIS A 103 12.64 16.50 17.71
CA HIS A 103 12.04 17.79 17.40
C HIS A 103 12.04 18.18 15.90
N ARG A 104 12.96 17.61 15.12
CA ARG A 104 13.09 17.84 13.67
C ARG A 104 12.71 16.61 12.84
N VAL A 105 12.31 15.52 13.47
CA VAL A 105 11.88 14.32 12.76
C VAL A 105 10.51 14.58 12.18
N ARG A 106 10.39 14.40 10.86
CA ARG A 106 9.13 14.43 10.12
C ARG A 106 8.52 13.04 9.99
N ARG A 107 9.35 12.03 9.74
CA ARG A 107 8.93 10.62 9.67
C ARG A 107 9.83 9.76 10.54
N LEU A 108 9.22 8.92 11.36
CA LEU A 108 9.91 7.98 12.22
C LEU A 108 9.47 6.54 11.89
N ASP A 109 10.42 5.68 11.57
CA ASP A 109 10.21 4.25 11.39
C ASP A 109 11.14 3.51 12.35
N VAL A 110 10.59 2.84 13.35
CA VAL A 110 11.35 2.12 14.38
C VAL A 110 10.89 0.69 14.42
N SER A 111 11.80 -0.24 14.20
CA SER A 111 11.57 -1.67 14.16
C SER A 111 12.64 -2.36 15.00
N LEU A 112 12.28 -2.78 16.22
CA LEU A 112 13.21 -3.24 17.24
C LEU A 112 12.74 -4.56 17.87
N ASP A 113 13.65 -5.25 18.55
CA ASP A 113 13.30 -6.32 19.47
C ASP A 113 12.50 -5.76 20.67
N GLU A 114 11.47 -6.48 21.11
CA GLU A 114 10.58 -6.05 22.21
C GLU A 114 11.32 -5.80 23.53
N LEU A 115 12.50 -6.40 23.73
CA LEU A 115 13.35 -6.17 24.90
C LEU A 115 13.85 -4.72 25.03
N HIS A 116 13.73 -3.91 23.97
CA HIS A 116 14.10 -2.49 23.95
C HIS A 116 12.92 -1.53 24.15
N ILE A 117 11.71 -2.04 24.41
CA ILE A 117 10.49 -1.24 24.42
C ILE A 117 10.51 -0.11 25.47
N LEU A 118 11.07 -0.37 26.66
CA LEU A 118 11.10 0.61 27.75
C LEU A 118 12.02 1.78 27.41
N GLU A 119 13.21 1.49 26.87
CA GLU A 119 14.16 2.54 26.49
C GLU A 119 13.73 3.26 25.22
N LEU A 120 13.04 2.57 24.30
CA LEU A 120 12.38 3.23 23.17
C LEU A 120 11.35 4.22 23.69
N TYR A 121 10.46 3.81 24.59
CA TYR A 121 9.46 4.69 25.17
C TYR A 121 10.08 5.90 25.86
N ASP A 122 11.14 5.75 26.67
CA ASP A 122 11.87 6.89 27.24
C ASP A 122 12.39 7.87 26.18
N ALA A 123 12.94 7.35 25.07
CA ALA A 123 13.39 8.20 23.96
C ALA A 123 12.22 8.96 23.29
N LEU A 124 11.07 8.30 23.14
CA LEU A 124 9.86 8.87 22.54
C LEU A 124 9.12 9.85 23.46
N MET A 125 9.44 9.97 24.75
CA MET A 125 8.84 10.97 25.64
C MET A 125 9.21 12.42 25.31
N THR A 126 10.10 12.65 24.35
CA THR A 126 10.52 14.00 23.93
C THR A 126 9.50 14.63 22.98
N PRO A 127 9.23 15.95 23.05
CA PRO A 127 8.34 16.61 22.10
C PRO A 127 8.75 16.43 20.63
N ALA A 128 7.77 16.14 19.78
CA ALA A 128 7.98 15.89 18.35
C ALA A 128 7.10 16.81 17.47
N PRO A 129 7.26 18.14 17.54
CA PRO A 129 6.34 19.10 16.92
C PRO A 129 6.21 19.01 15.38
N ASN A 130 7.19 18.41 14.70
CA ASN A 130 7.22 18.29 13.24
C ASN A 130 6.89 16.89 12.72
N LEU A 131 6.59 15.95 13.62
CA LEU A 131 6.37 14.55 13.27
C LEU A 131 5.00 14.40 12.60
N GLU A 132 5.00 13.81 11.41
CA GLU A 132 3.86 13.63 10.52
C GLU A 132 3.45 12.16 10.42
N GLU A 133 4.44 11.27 10.40
CA GLU A 133 4.25 9.83 10.25
C GLU A 133 5.10 9.06 11.25
N VAL A 134 4.50 8.06 11.89
CA VAL A 134 5.23 7.12 12.75
C VAL A 134 4.86 5.69 12.41
N LEU A 135 5.88 4.84 12.27
CA LEU A 135 5.78 3.39 12.26
C LEU A 135 6.58 2.85 13.44
N LEU A 136 5.91 2.11 14.33
CA LEU A 136 6.54 1.36 15.42
C LEU A 136 6.26 -0.12 15.21
N ALA A 137 7.31 -0.92 15.15
CA ALA A 137 7.23 -2.37 15.03
C ALA A 137 8.09 -3.02 16.10
N LEU A 138 7.51 -3.95 16.85
CA LEU A 138 8.23 -4.76 17.82
C LEU A 138 8.31 -6.19 17.31
N HIS A 139 9.49 -6.79 17.38
CA HIS A 139 9.70 -8.19 17.05
C HIS A 139 9.84 -8.98 18.34
N ALA A 140 9.07 -10.06 18.46
CA ALA A 140 9.37 -11.09 19.44
C ALA A 140 10.67 -11.77 18.99
N GLY A 141 11.72 -11.71 19.80
CA GLY A 141 12.95 -12.45 19.53
C GLY A 141 12.72 -13.97 19.62
N ASP A 142 13.70 -14.77 19.18
CA ASP A 142 13.66 -16.25 19.26
C ASP A 142 13.60 -16.80 20.71
N CYS A 143 13.55 -15.93 21.70
CA CYS A 143 13.44 -16.29 23.09
C CYS A 143 12.03 -16.85 23.36
N LEU A 144 11.94 -18.18 23.52
CA LEU A 144 10.76 -18.93 23.98
C LEU A 144 10.18 -18.49 25.33
N VAL A 145 10.76 -17.49 25.98
CA VAL A 145 10.20 -16.87 27.16
C VAL A 145 9.05 -15.99 26.68
N VAL A 146 7.83 -16.48 26.86
CA VAL A 146 6.60 -15.69 26.78
C VAL A 146 6.75 -14.52 27.75
N LEU A 147 7.35 -13.42 27.31
CA LEU A 147 7.45 -12.22 28.13
C LEU A 147 6.02 -11.82 28.50
N PRO A 148 5.79 -11.38 29.76
CA PRO A 148 4.48 -10.96 30.20
C PRO A 148 4.01 -9.81 29.31
N ARG A 149 3.15 -10.17 28.36
CA ARG A 149 2.23 -9.36 27.55
C ARG A 149 2.46 -7.86 27.70
N GLN A 150 3.36 -7.37 26.83
CA GLN A 150 3.39 -6.05 26.19
C GLN A 150 3.15 -4.85 27.12
N THR A 151 4.24 -4.16 27.49
CA THR A 151 4.15 -2.87 28.19
C THR A 151 3.41 -1.85 27.30
N PRO A 152 2.28 -1.29 27.76
CA PRO A 152 1.52 -0.34 26.94
C PRO A 152 2.29 0.95 26.72
N MET A 153 2.04 1.61 25.58
CA MET A 153 2.66 2.90 25.27
C MET A 153 2.34 3.94 26.34
N PRO A 154 3.33 4.70 26.85
CA PRO A 154 3.09 5.69 27.88
C PRO A 154 2.24 6.87 27.33
N PRO A 155 1.32 7.43 28.14
CA PRO A 155 0.44 8.51 27.69
C PRO A 155 1.17 9.82 27.39
N GLY A 156 2.41 9.98 27.86
CA GLY A 156 3.26 11.14 27.60
C GLY A 156 4.16 11.01 26.37
N VAL A 157 3.95 10.00 25.53
CA VAL A 157 4.69 9.86 24.26
C VAL A 157 4.60 11.16 23.45
N PHE A 158 5.70 11.51 22.79
CA PHE A 158 5.91 12.76 22.05
C PHE A 158 5.72 14.03 22.91
N GLY A 159 5.98 13.94 24.22
CA GLY A 159 5.75 15.03 25.17
C GLY A 159 4.27 15.47 25.24
N GLY A 160 3.35 14.59 24.84
CA GLY A 160 1.91 14.89 24.77
C GLY A 160 1.50 15.89 23.68
N LYS A 161 2.41 16.31 22.79
CA LYS A 161 2.13 17.30 21.73
C LYS A 161 2.76 16.90 20.41
N CYS A 162 1.91 16.53 19.45
CA CYS A 162 2.32 16.15 18.09
C CYS A 162 1.31 16.67 17.05
N PRO A 163 1.24 17.99 16.82
CA PRO A 163 0.11 18.62 16.11
C PRO A 163 0.05 18.29 14.61
N LYS A 164 1.13 17.75 14.02
CA LYS A 164 1.19 17.39 12.59
C LYS A 164 1.05 15.89 12.34
N LEU A 165 0.97 15.08 13.40
CA LEU A 165 0.92 13.63 13.29
C LEU A 165 -0.45 13.21 12.78
N HIS A 166 -0.46 12.61 11.60
CA HIS A 166 -1.68 12.17 10.93
C HIS A 166 -1.64 10.67 10.58
N ARG A 167 -0.46 10.09 10.35
CA ARG A 167 -0.30 8.64 10.10
C ARG A 167 0.38 7.92 11.25
N PHE A 168 -0.26 6.84 11.73
CA PHE A 168 0.29 6.01 12.79
C PHE A 168 0.17 4.52 12.46
N ARG A 169 1.31 3.83 12.45
CA ARG A 169 1.40 2.41 12.13
C ARG A 169 2.03 1.68 13.29
N LEU A 170 1.31 0.69 13.81
CA LEU A 170 1.70 -0.11 14.95
C LEU A 170 1.78 -1.55 14.49
N ARG A 171 2.91 -2.21 14.77
CA ARG A 171 3.07 -3.64 14.58
C ARG A 171 3.50 -4.28 15.89
N ASP A 172 2.63 -5.13 16.42
CA ASP A 172 2.83 -5.81 17.71
C ASP A 172 3.07 -4.83 18.89
N VAL A 173 2.47 -3.63 18.81
CA VAL A 173 2.52 -2.60 19.87
C VAL A 173 1.15 -2.40 20.47
N LEU A 174 1.05 -2.43 21.81
CA LEU A 174 -0.20 -2.12 22.51
C LEU A 174 -0.35 -0.65 22.82
N LEU A 175 -1.56 -0.14 22.58
CA LEU A 175 -2.01 1.13 23.12
C LEU A 175 -2.37 0.95 24.62
N PRO A 176 -2.19 2.00 25.45
CA PRO A 176 -2.63 1.98 26.86
C PRO A 176 -4.15 1.99 26.97
N ASP A 177 -4.68 1.95 28.19
CA ASP A 177 -6.13 2.09 28.49
C ASP A 177 -6.62 3.54 28.55
N LYS A 178 -5.70 4.52 28.55
CA LYS A 178 -6.02 5.96 28.54
C LYS A 178 -5.62 6.63 27.22
N PRO A 179 -6.49 7.50 26.64
CA PRO A 179 -6.18 8.24 25.43
C PRO A 179 -4.87 9.03 25.53
N ILE A 180 -4.12 9.06 24.43
CA ILE A 180 -2.85 9.77 24.32
C ILE A 180 -3.11 11.11 23.61
N PRO A 181 -2.94 12.28 24.28
CA PRO A 181 -3.25 13.58 23.69
C PRO A 181 -2.50 13.90 22.39
N ALA A 182 -1.27 13.37 22.25
CA ALA A 182 -0.45 13.54 21.06
C ALA A 182 -1.01 12.86 19.81
N LEU A 183 -1.92 11.90 19.98
CA LEU A 183 -2.43 11.03 18.91
C LEU A 183 -3.80 11.49 18.38
N LYS A 184 -4.40 12.54 18.96
CA LYS A 184 -5.77 12.98 18.63
C LYS A 184 -6.01 13.36 17.16
N SER A 185 -4.96 13.76 16.45
CA SER A 185 -5.01 14.29 15.08
C SER A 185 -4.75 13.22 14.01
N ILE A 186 -4.62 11.95 14.41
CA ILE A 186 -4.41 10.85 13.48
C ILE A 186 -5.66 10.60 12.67
N ASP A 187 -5.50 10.63 11.34
CA ASP A 187 -6.53 10.32 10.35
C ASP A 187 -6.32 8.95 9.68
N GLU A 188 -5.10 8.39 9.75
CA GLU A 188 -4.72 7.08 9.22
C GLU A 188 -4.04 6.22 10.31
N LEU A 189 -4.71 5.14 10.71
CA LEU A 189 -4.20 4.16 11.68
C LEU A 189 -4.05 2.79 11.00
N SER A 190 -2.89 2.17 11.18
CA SER A 190 -2.67 0.75 10.87
C SER A 190 -2.23 0.03 12.13
N MET A 191 -2.92 -1.04 12.49
CA MET A 191 -2.54 -1.92 13.60
C MET A 191 -2.41 -3.35 13.09
N VAL A 192 -1.20 -3.88 13.14
CA VAL A 192 -0.88 -5.21 12.64
C VAL A 192 -0.36 -6.04 13.81
N TYR A 193 -0.95 -7.20 14.04
CA TYR A 193 -0.49 -8.13 15.05
C TYR A 193 -0.12 -9.46 14.40
N SER A 194 0.76 -10.23 15.05
CA SER A 194 1.12 -11.57 14.59
C SER A 194 -0.12 -12.47 14.38
N LEU A 195 -0.06 -13.31 13.34
CA LEU A 195 -1.11 -14.28 12.97
C LEU A 195 -1.43 -15.32 14.07
N HIS A 196 -0.60 -15.40 15.11
CA HIS A 196 -0.85 -16.28 16.27
C HIS A 196 -1.50 -15.55 17.44
N THR A 197 -1.82 -14.25 17.29
CA THR A 197 -2.43 -13.45 18.34
C THR A 197 -3.94 -13.41 18.17
N CYS A 198 -4.64 -13.55 19.30
CA CYS A 198 -6.07 -13.35 19.38
C CYS A 198 -6.32 -12.03 20.11
N GLN A 199 -6.85 -11.04 19.39
CA GLN A 199 -7.07 -9.68 19.88
C GLN A 199 -8.54 -9.45 20.15
N THR A 200 -8.83 -8.68 21.19
CA THR A 200 -10.17 -8.12 21.35
C THR A 200 -10.32 -6.93 20.41
N PHE A 201 -11.48 -6.79 19.76
CA PHE A 201 -11.76 -5.63 18.92
C PHE A 201 -11.58 -4.33 19.73
N PRO A 202 -10.71 -3.41 19.28
CA PRO A 202 -10.22 -2.33 20.11
C PRO A 202 -11.21 -1.14 20.10
N ASN A 203 -12.36 -1.30 20.77
CA ASN A 203 -13.43 -0.29 20.85
C ASN A 203 -12.94 1.11 21.28
N TYR A 204 -11.81 1.19 21.99
CA TYR A 204 -11.21 2.44 22.43
C TYR A 204 -10.52 3.24 21.31
N VAL A 205 -10.25 2.65 20.13
CA VAL A 205 -9.54 3.29 19.01
C VAL A 205 -10.17 4.62 18.64
N PHE A 206 -11.50 4.69 18.49
CA PHE A 206 -12.18 5.92 18.09
C PHE A 206 -12.21 7.00 19.19
N THR A 207 -11.97 6.61 20.45
CA THR A 207 -11.77 7.57 21.55
C THR A 207 -10.37 8.18 21.50
N TYR A 208 -9.38 7.47 20.96
CA TYR A 208 -7.99 7.91 20.89
C TYR A 208 -7.75 8.75 19.64
N PHE A 209 -8.39 8.36 18.56
CA PHE A 209 -8.25 8.92 17.22
C PHE A 209 -9.62 9.43 16.76
N PRO A 210 -10.13 10.54 17.33
CA PRO A 210 -11.45 11.06 16.98
C PRO A 210 -11.56 11.46 15.50
N GLU A 211 -10.44 11.89 14.90
CA GLU A 211 -10.34 12.31 13.48
C GLU A 211 -10.05 11.15 12.51
N LEU A 212 -10.10 9.89 12.98
CA LEU A 212 -9.74 8.72 12.18
C LEU A 212 -10.66 8.54 10.97
N GLN A 213 -10.06 8.46 9.77
CA GLN A 213 -10.77 8.25 8.50
C GLN A 213 -10.33 6.97 7.79
N ARG A 214 -9.10 6.51 8.03
CA ARG A 214 -8.53 5.33 7.39
C ARG A 214 -8.04 4.37 8.46
N LEU A 215 -8.60 3.17 8.49
CA LEU A 215 -8.26 2.15 9.47
C LEU A 215 -7.84 0.86 8.76
N HIS A 216 -6.66 0.36 9.08
CA HIS A 216 -6.23 -0.97 8.73
C HIS A 216 -6.02 -1.76 10.02
N ILE A 217 -6.68 -2.91 10.16
CA ILE A 217 -6.40 -3.84 11.24
C ILE A 217 -6.12 -5.23 10.70
N SER A 218 -5.01 -5.80 11.16
CA SER A 218 -4.55 -7.15 10.83
C SER A 218 -4.22 -7.91 12.12
N ALA A 219 -4.70 -9.15 12.27
CA ALA A 219 -4.32 -10.07 13.36
C ALA A 219 -4.67 -11.51 13.02
N GLY A 220 -4.24 -12.47 13.85
CA GLY A 220 -4.62 -13.87 13.71
C GLY A 220 -6.12 -14.12 13.91
N SER A 221 -6.66 -13.67 15.03
CA SER A 221 -8.08 -13.81 15.37
C SER A 221 -8.61 -12.59 16.10
N LEU A 222 -9.90 -12.30 15.92
CA LEU A 222 -10.60 -11.19 16.53
C LEU A 222 -11.75 -11.67 17.43
N ARG A 223 -11.82 -11.12 18.65
CA ARG A 223 -12.91 -11.36 19.60
C ARG A 223 -13.68 -10.07 19.89
N PHE A 224 -15.00 -10.17 19.87
CA PHE A 224 -15.89 -9.14 20.39
C PHE A 224 -16.30 -9.52 21.81
N LEU A 225 -15.95 -8.70 22.81
CA LEU A 225 -16.31 -8.97 24.21
C LEU A 225 -17.79 -8.72 24.50
N ASN A 226 -18.38 -7.75 23.79
CA ASN A 226 -19.76 -7.32 23.95
C ASN A 226 -20.48 -7.48 22.61
N SER A 227 -21.76 -7.87 22.66
CA SER A 227 -22.62 -7.90 21.48
C SER A 227 -22.97 -6.51 20.96
N GLU A 228 -23.02 -5.52 21.86
CA GLU A 228 -23.32 -4.13 21.51
C GLU A 228 -22.04 -3.29 21.50
N LEU A 229 -21.83 -2.56 20.39
CA LEU A 229 -20.72 -1.63 20.25
C LEU A 229 -20.99 -0.35 21.05
N PRO A 230 -19.99 0.19 21.76
CA PRO A 230 -20.13 1.49 22.41
C PRO A 230 -20.49 2.59 21.40
N THR A 231 -21.29 3.57 21.81
CA THR A 231 -21.73 4.70 20.94
C THR A 231 -20.55 5.38 20.26
N SER A 232 -19.44 5.63 20.98
CA SER A 232 -18.23 6.24 20.41
C SER A 232 -17.58 5.42 19.29
N THR A 233 -17.72 4.09 19.36
CA THR A 233 -17.22 3.17 18.33
C THR A 233 -18.10 3.25 17.10
N THR A 234 -19.42 3.20 17.27
CA THR A 234 -20.38 3.33 16.16
C THR A 234 -20.25 4.66 15.44
N GLU A 235 -20.16 5.77 16.16
CA GLU A 235 -19.93 7.10 15.57
C GLU A 235 -18.58 7.19 14.86
N GLY A 236 -17.54 6.55 15.42
CA GLY A 236 -16.22 6.47 14.81
C GLY A 236 -16.22 5.71 13.48
N LEU A 237 -16.88 4.56 13.46
CA LEU A 237 -17.06 3.74 12.26
C LEU A 237 -17.79 4.50 11.14
N GLN A 238 -18.79 5.32 11.49
CA GLN A 238 -19.52 6.16 10.53
C GLN A 238 -18.64 7.25 9.87
N ARG A 239 -17.51 7.63 10.50
CA ARG A 239 -16.56 8.61 9.94
C ARG A 239 -15.52 7.98 9.01
N LEU A 240 -15.37 6.65 9.03
CA LEU A 240 -14.37 5.98 8.22
C LEU A 240 -14.68 6.13 6.73
N GLN A 241 -13.66 6.55 5.99
CA GLN A 241 -13.65 6.57 4.53
C GLN A 241 -13.03 5.30 3.95
N TYR A 242 -12.12 4.67 4.70
CA TYR A 242 -11.40 3.48 4.29
C TYR A 242 -11.24 2.51 5.45
N LEU A 243 -11.57 1.23 5.21
CA LEU A 243 -11.35 0.14 6.15
C LEU A 243 -10.64 -1.02 5.45
N GLU A 244 -9.58 -1.54 6.06
CA GLU A 244 -8.85 -2.73 5.60
C GLU A 244 -8.83 -3.78 6.71
N LEU A 245 -9.28 -4.99 6.37
CA LEU A 245 -9.43 -6.13 7.26
C LEU A 245 -8.55 -7.28 6.79
N ASP A 246 -7.66 -7.74 7.67
CA ASP A 246 -6.76 -8.87 7.44
C ASP A 246 -6.78 -9.79 8.67
N TYR A 247 -7.79 -10.64 8.72
CA TYR A 247 -7.98 -11.63 9.79
C TYR A 247 -8.26 -13.00 9.18
N ASP A 248 -8.28 -14.04 10.02
CA ASP A 248 -8.97 -15.28 9.66
C ASP A 248 -10.40 -14.97 9.17
N ASP A 249 -10.81 -15.66 8.11
CA ASP A 249 -12.06 -15.38 7.41
C ASP A 249 -13.28 -15.42 8.33
N ALA A 250 -13.35 -16.37 9.25
CA ALA A 250 -14.49 -16.50 10.16
C ALA A 250 -14.64 -15.26 11.06
N ASP A 251 -13.54 -14.54 11.33
CA ASP A 251 -13.54 -13.33 12.12
C ASP A 251 -13.81 -12.07 11.27
N CYS A 252 -13.39 -12.06 9.99
CA CYS A 252 -13.83 -11.06 9.01
C CYS A 252 -15.36 -11.09 8.83
N LEU A 253 -15.96 -12.27 8.67
CA LEU A 253 -17.41 -12.42 8.55
C LEU A 253 -18.14 -11.88 9.78
N LYS A 254 -17.71 -12.28 10.99
CA LYS A 254 -18.27 -11.77 12.25
C LYS A 254 -18.15 -10.25 12.34
N PHE A 255 -17.01 -9.70 11.91
CA PHE A 255 -16.82 -8.24 11.89
C PHE A 255 -17.88 -7.58 11.02
N ILE A 256 -18.07 -8.02 9.78
CA ILE A 256 -19.02 -7.42 8.83
C ILE A 256 -20.47 -7.57 9.32
N GLN A 257 -20.80 -8.69 9.97
CA GLN A 257 -22.14 -8.90 10.54
C GLN A 257 -22.43 -7.99 11.75
N LEU A 258 -21.41 -7.67 12.54
CA LEU A 258 -21.56 -6.83 13.73
C LEU A 258 -21.42 -5.33 13.45
N ILE A 259 -20.66 -4.95 12.42
CA ILE A 259 -20.34 -3.56 12.10
C ILE A 259 -21.05 -3.13 10.81
N PRO A 260 -21.80 -2.01 10.83
CA PRO A 260 -22.50 -1.52 9.64
C PRO A 260 -21.51 -0.95 8.61
N THR A 261 -20.94 -1.84 7.78
CA THR A 261 -19.96 -1.48 6.74
C THR A 261 -20.59 -0.77 5.55
N SER A 262 -21.93 -0.71 5.47
CA SER A 262 -22.68 -0.03 4.41
C SER A 262 -22.38 1.46 4.28
N HIS A 263 -21.94 2.12 5.36
CA HIS A 263 -21.55 3.52 5.35
C HIS A 263 -20.09 3.77 4.97
N ILE A 264 -19.25 2.72 4.95
CA ILE A 264 -17.83 2.85 4.66
C ILE A 264 -17.64 2.86 3.14
N PRO A 265 -17.19 4.00 2.55
CA PRO A 265 -17.05 4.15 1.10
C PRO A 265 -16.12 3.10 0.49
N ASP A 266 -15.05 2.74 1.18
CA ASP A 266 -14.02 1.88 0.64
C ASP A 266 -13.62 0.80 1.66
N LEU A 267 -13.92 -0.45 1.34
CA LEU A 267 -13.63 -1.61 2.20
C LEU A 267 -12.72 -2.58 1.44
N LEU A 268 -11.57 -2.89 2.02
CA LEU A 268 -10.64 -3.93 1.54
C LEU A 268 -10.63 -5.11 2.52
N ILE A 269 -10.80 -6.31 2.00
CA ILE A 269 -10.71 -7.56 2.77
C ILE A 269 -9.63 -8.42 2.13
N ILE A 270 -8.73 -8.94 2.95
CA ILE A 270 -7.61 -9.78 2.50
C ILE A 270 -8.04 -11.25 2.55
N PHE A 271 -7.90 -11.98 1.44
CA PHE A 271 -8.20 -13.41 1.26
C PHE A 271 -9.57 -13.88 1.82
N PRO A 272 -10.69 -13.25 1.41
CA PRO A 272 -12.01 -13.60 1.93
C PRO A 272 -12.51 -14.95 1.36
N LEU A 273 -13.26 -15.71 2.18
CA LEU A 273 -14.08 -16.81 1.70
C LEU A 273 -15.45 -16.32 1.23
N GLU A 274 -16.22 -17.23 0.65
CA GLU A 274 -17.52 -17.00 0.03
C GLU A 274 -18.48 -16.16 0.88
N ASP A 275 -18.73 -16.57 2.13
CA ASP A 275 -19.68 -15.89 3.02
C ASP A 275 -19.25 -14.43 3.30
N THR A 276 -17.95 -14.21 3.50
CA THR A 276 -17.36 -12.88 3.74
C THR A 276 -17.50 -11.98 2.50
N VAL A 277 -17.26 -12.53 1.31
CA VAL A 277 -17.44 -11.81 0.04
C VAL A 277 -18.87 -11.32 -0.09
N TYR A 278 -19.87 -12.19 0.08
CA TYR A 278 -21.27 -11.81 -0.06
C TYR A 278 -21.74 -10.85 1.04
N ALA A 279 -21.31 -11.07 2.29
CA ALA A 279 -21.61 -10.14 3.38
C ALA A 279 -21.06 -8.73 3.09
N ALA A 280 -19.86 -8.62 2.51
CA ALA A 280 -19.27 -7.33 2.14
C ALA A 280 -20.04 -6.62 1.00
N LEU A 281 -20.65 -7.40 0.11
CA LEU A 281 -21.40 -6.91 -1.06
C LEU A 281 -22.86 -6.59 -0.76
N ASP A 282 -23.42 -7.05 0.37
CA ASP A 282 -24.84 -6.85 0.73
C ASP A 282 -25.27 -5.37 0.71
N ALA A 283 -24.34 -4.46 1.02
CA ALA A 283 -24.59 -3.01 0.97
C ALA A 283 -24.63 -2.42 -0.45
N LEU A 284 -24.09 -3.13 -1.46
CA LEU A 284 -24.04 -2.67 -2.83
C LEU A 284 -25.36 -2.95 -3.56
N ARG A 285 -25.66 -2.09 -4.54
CA ARG A 285 -26.76 -2.30 -5.49
C ARG A 285 -26.23 -2.10 -6.90
N GLY A 286 -26.64 -3.00 -7.80
CA GLY A 286 -26.26 -2.95 -9.21
C GLY A 286 -26.79 -1.69 -9.91
N PRO A 287 -26.23 -1.36 -11.08
CA PRO A 287 -25.22 -2.15 -11.80
C PRO A 287 -23.79 -1.90 -11.28
N PHE A 288 -22.88 -2.85 -11.50
CA PHE A 288 -21.53 -2.85 -10.92
C PHE A 288 -20.42 -2.61 -11.94
N HIS A 289 -19.31 -2.02 -11.50
CA HIS A 289 -18.06 -1.98 -12.22
C HIS A 289 -17.05 -2.89 -11.51
N MET A 290 -16.57 -3.92 -12.19
CA MET A 290 -15.58 -4.85 -11.65
C MET A 290 -14.21 -4.57 -12.25
N THR A 291 -13.16 -4.55 -11.43
CA THR A 291 -11.78 -4.31 -11.86
C THR A 291 -10.82 -5.30 -11.24
N PHE A 292 -10.00 -5.94 -12.06
CA PHE A 292 -8.87 -6.76 -11.66
C PHE A 292 -7.58 -5.98 -11.90
N TYR A 293 -6.80 -5.74 -10.85
CA TYR A 293 -5.53 -5.05 -10.97
C TYR A 293 -4.46 -5.65 -10.07
N ARG A 294 -3.23 -5.68 -10.58
CA ARG A 294 -2.08 -6.18 -9.82
C ARG A 294 -1.61 -5.09 -8.85
N LYS A 295 -1.58 -5.41 -7.56
CA LYS A 295 -1.10 -4.49 -6.52
C LYS A 295 0.40 -4.68 -6.27
N SER A 296 0.86 -5.93 -6.31
CA SER A 296 2.27 -6.31 -6.19
C SER A 296 2.56 -7.60 -6.98
N SER A 297 3.78 -8.13 -6.91
CA SER A 297 4.10 -9.42 -7.53
C SER A 297 3.35 -10.59 -6.90
N ILE A 298 2.97 -10.48 -5.62
CA ILE A 298 2.34 -11.54 -4.83
C ILE A 298 0.85 -11.31 -4.56
N GLU A 299 0.31 -10.18 -5.00
CA GLU A 299 -1.04 -9.74 -4.63
C GLU A 299 -1.70 -9.02 -5.80
N PHE A 300 -2.95 -9.38 -6.07
CA PHE A 300 -3.82 -8.61 -6.93
C PHE A 300 -5.15 -8.36 -6.25
N HIS A 301 -5.87 -7.35 -6.70
CA HIS A 301 -7.14 -6.96 -6.13
C HIS A 301 -8.26 -7.18 -7.13
N ILE A 302 -9.36 -7.72 -6.63
CA ILE A 302 -10.68 -7.70 -7.27
C ILE A 302 -11.47 -6.56 -6.63
N CYS A 303 -11.87 -5.58 -7.44
CA CYS A 303 -12.55 -4.37 -6.98
C CYS A 303 -13.95 -4.31 -7.60
N VAL A 304 -14.98 -4.25 -6.76
CA VAL A 304 -16.38 -4.07 -7.15
C VAL A 304 -16.83 -2.68 -6.70
N GLN A 305 -17.26 -1.86 -7.66
CA GLN A 305 -17.72 -0.50 -7.42
C GLN A 305 -19.18 -0.33 -7.83
N SER A 306 -19.97 0.30 -6.95
CA SER A 306 -21.31 0.79 -7.25
C SER A 306 -21.26 2.31 -7.40
N THR A 307 -21.44 2.81 -8.63
CA THR A 307 -21.38 4.24 -8.94
C THR A 307 -22.53 5.02 -8.31
N SER A 308 -23.71 4.40 -8.16
CA SER A 308 -24.90 5.04 -7.57
C SER A 308 -24.74 5.30 -6.07
N LEU A 309 -24.06 4.40 -5.35
CA LEU A 309 -23.83 4.50 -3.91
C LEU A 309 -22.46 5.08 -3.55
N ASN A 310 -21.57 5.25 -4.53
CA ASN A 310 -20.17 5.61 -4.32
C ASN A 310 -19.46 4.69 -3.31
N LEU A 311 -19.76 3.39 -3.39
CA LEU A 311 -19.18 2.35 -2.55
C LEU A 311 -18.24 1.46 -3.38
N ILE A 312 -17.12 1.10 -2.77
CA ILE A 312 -16.07 0.25 -3.32
C ILE A 312 -15.83 -0.90 -2.33
N ARG A 313 -15.84 -2.13 -2.85
CA ARG A 313 -15.44 -3.35 -2.14
C ARG A 313 -14.26 -3.95 -2.85
N ARG A 314 -13.18 -4.21 -2.12
CA ARG A 314 -11.96 -4.79 -2.66
C ARG A 314 -11.65 -6.09 -1.93
N PHE A 315 -11.17 -7.05 -2.69
CA PHE A 315 -10.75 -8.35 -2.22
C PHE A 315 -9.32 -8.54 -2.68
N ALA A 316 -8.38 -8.66 -1.74
CA ALA A 316 -6.99 -8.98 -2.07
C ALA A 316 -6.84 -10.49 -2.18
N GLU A 317 -6.16 -10.91 -3.25
CA GLU A 317 -6.07 -12.30 -3.70
C GLU A 317 -4.60 -12.62 -4.00
N LEU A 318 -4.19 -13.87 -3.77
CA LEU A 318 -2.87 -14.37 -4.16
C LEU A 318 -2.95 -14.93 -5.58
N PRO A 319 -2.01 -14.55 -6.49
CA PRO A 319 -1.96 -15.18 -7.80
C PRO A 319 -1.80 -16.71 -7.76
N ASP A 320 -1.11 -17.24 -6.76
CA ASP A 320 -0.86 -18.68 -6.65
C ASP A 320 -2.16 -19.47 -6.45
N ASP A 321 -3.17 -18.88 -5.82
CA ASP A 321 -4.52 -19.45 -5.64
C ASP A 321 -5.34 -19.48 -6.94
N TYR A 322 -4.81 -19.01 -8.07
CA TYR A 322 -5.53 -19.06 -9.36
C TYR A 322 -4.86 -20.01 -10.35
N LEU A 323 -3.74 -20.62 -9.95
CA LEU A 323 -2.97 -21.57 -10.76
C LEU A 323 -3.35 -23.03 -10.49
N LEU A 324 -4.05 -23.32 -9.39
CA LEU A 324 -4.39 -24.68 -8.98
C LEU A 324 -5.86 -25.03 -9.30
N PRO A 325 -6.17 -26.25 -9.78
CA PRO A 325 -7.52 -26.65 -10.18
C PRO A 325 -8.53 -26.83 -9.02
N HIS A 326 -8.08 -26.73 -7.77
CA HIS A 326 -8.91 -26.84 -6.56
C HIS A 326 -8.71 -25.66 -5.62
N ALA A 327 -8.37 -24.51 -6.18
CA ALA A 327 -8.07 -23.37 -5.35
C ALA A 327 -9.34 -22.71 -4.81
N ASN A 328 -9.20 -22.04 -3.67
CA ASN A 328 -10.23 -21.17 -3.11
C ASN A 328 -10.26 -19.87 -3.93
N ILE A 329 -10.83 -19.94 -5.13
CA ILE A 329 -11.04 -18.76 -5.95
C ILE A 329 -12.11 -17.87 -5.32
N ASN A 330 -12.08 -16.58 -5.64
CA ASN A 330 -13.06 -15.64 -5.12
C ASN A 330 -14.47 -16.02 -5.60
N ALA A 331 -15.42 -16.14 -4.68
CA ALA A 331 -16.79 -16.58 -4.96
C ALA A 331 -17.55 -15.72 -5.98
N LEU A 332 -17.12 -14.47 -6.22
CA LEU A 332 -17.68 -13.63 -7.28
C LEU A 332 -17.57 -14.24 -8.68
N LEU A 333 -16.57 -15.07 -8.92
CA LEU A 333 -16.28 -15.64 -10.22
C LEU A 333 -17.21 -16.82 -10.55
N GLU A 334 -17.80 -17.44 -9.53
CA GLU A 334 -18.77 -18.54 -9.69
C GLU A 334 -20.22 -18.03 -9.74
N ASN A 335 -20.46 -16.75 -9.44
CA ASN A 335 -21.80 -16.18 -9.32
C ASN A 335 -22.33 -15.58 -10.64
N HIS A 336 -23.16 -16.36 -11.34
CA HIS A 336 -23.80 -15.90 -12.59
C HIS A 336 -24.78 -14.73 -12.41
N GLU A 337 -25.46 -14.62 -11.26
CA GLU A 337 -26.38 -13.50 -10.98
C GLU A 337 -25.63 -12.19 -10.78
N PHE A 338 -24.47 -12.23 -10.13
CA PHE A 338 -23.56 -11.11 -10.01
C PHE A 338 -23.00 -10.70 -11.39
N ALA A 339 -22.55 -11.69 -12.18
CA ALA A 339 -22.06 -11.46 -13.54
C ALA A 339 -23.09 -10.75 -14.44
N ALA A 340 -24.37 -11.10 -14.30
CA ALA A 340 -25.46 -10.47 -15.05
C ALA A 340 -25.69 -8.98 -14.70
N GLN A 341 -25.21 -8.53 -13.53
CA GLN A 341 -25.35 -7.15 -13.04
C GLN A 341 -24.14 -6.25 -13.37
N LEU A 342 -23.11 -6.77 -14.05
CA LEU A 342 -21.94 -5.97 -14.41
C LEU A 342 -22.25 -5.00 -15.56
N GLN A 343 -21.99 -3.71 -15.32
CA GLN A 343 -21.97 -2.66 -16.34
C GLN A 343 -20.63 -2.63 -17.08
N SER A 344 -19.53 -2.86 -16.36
CA SER A 344 -18.20 -2.91 -16.98
C SER A 344 -17.26 -3.83 -16.25
N LEU A 345 -16.34 -4.44 -17.00
CA LEU A 345 -15.28 -5.28 -16.50
C LEU A 345 -13.94 -4.71 -16.94
N THR A 346 -13.03 -4.49 -16.01
CA THR A 346 -11.65 -4.06 -16.27
C THR A 346 -10.68 -5.15 -15.88
N ILE A 347 -9.80 -5.57 -16.79
CA ILE A 347 -8.78 -6.59 -16.50
C ILE A 347 -7.42 -6.06 -16.92
N ALA A 348 -6.46 -6.12 -16.00
CA ALA A 348 -5.06 -5.85 -16.30
C ALA A 348 -4.45 -6.98 -17.14
N THR A 349 -3.67 -6.63 -18.17
CA THR A 349 -3.03 -7.62 -19.06
C THR A 349 -2.17 -8.64 -18.31
N SER A 350 -1.50 -8.23 -17.23
CA SER A 350 -0.67 -9.10 -16.38
C SER A 350 -1.46 -10.11 -15.53
N LEU A 351 -2.79 -10.02 -15.54
CA LEU A 351 -3.70 -10.91 -14.83
C LEU A 351 -4.62 -11.69 -15.78
N TRP A 352 -4.63 -11.38 -17.08
CA TRP A 352 -5.61 -11.94 -18.01
C TRP A 352 -5.61 -13.47 -18.02
N ALA A 353 -4.45 -14.08 -18.33
CA ALA A 353 -4.29 -15.53 -18.34
C ALA A 353 -4.62 -16.19 -17.01
N LEU A 354 -4.43 -15.46 -15.90
CA LEU A 354 -4.64 -15.95 -14.55
C LEU A 354 -6.13 -16.02 -14.20
N VAL A 355 -6.89 -14.98 -14.51
CA VAL A 355 -8.30 -14.86 -14.08
C VAL A 355 -9.27 -15.43 -15.10
N THR A 356 -8.93 -15.40 -16.39
CA THR A 356 -9.77 -15.82 -17.51
C THR A 356 -10.39 -17.21 -17.35
N PRO A 357 -9.65 -18.26 -16.93
CA PRO A 357 -10.22 -19.60 -16.78
C PRO A 357 -11.37 -19.69 -15.79
N TRP A 358 -11.47 -18.72 -14.89
CA TRP A 358 -12.42 -18.69 -13.79
C TRP A 358 -13.58 -17.72 -14.04
N LEU A 359 -13.51 -16.90 -15.10
CA LEU A 359 -14.55 -15.94 -15.40
C LEU A 359 -15.83 -16.65 -15.89
N PRO A 360 -17.01 -16.27 -15.38
CA PRO A 360 -18.28 -16.79 -15.87
C PRO A 360 -18.56 -16.27 -17.28
N PRO A 361 -19.45 -16.91 -18.05
CA PRO A 361 -19.89 -16.39 -19.34
C PRO A 361 -20.66 -15.08 -19.13
N TYR A 362 -20.02 -13.95 -19.44
CA TYR A 362 -20.57 -12.62 -19.31
C TYR A 362 -21.50 -12.28 -20.49
N THR A 363 -22.67 -12.91 -20.51
CA THR A 363 -23.62 -12.80 -21.63
C THR A 363 -24.26 -11.42 -21.77
N THR A 364 -24.22 -10.57 -20.74
CA THR A 364 -24.86 -9.25 -20.73
C THR A 364 -23.88 -8.07 -20.62
N LEU A 365 -22.57 -8.32 -20.55
CA LEU A 365 -21.57 -7.28 -20.30
C LEU A 365 -21.44 -6.31 -21.50
N PRO A 366 -21.76 -5.01 -21.34
CA PRO A 366 -21.72 -4.07 -22.46
C PRO A 366 -20.34 -3.42 -22.65
N HIS A 367 -19.50 -3.38 -21.60
CA HIS A 367 -18.22 -2.66 -21.61
C HIS A 367 -17.07 -3.48 -21.01
N LEU A 368 -16.03 -3.70 -21.81
CA LEU A 368 -14.77 -4.31 -21.40
C LEU A 368 -13.65 -3.28 -21.49
N VAL A 369 -12.83 -3.20 -20.44
CA VAL A 369 -11.62 -2.38 -20.39
C VAL A 369 -10.43 -3.31 -20.22
N VAL A 370 -9.52 -3.31 -21.19
CA VAL A 370 -8.24 -4.01 -21.09
C VAL A 370 -7.18 -2.99 -20.72
N ARG A 371 -6.62 -3.16 -19.53
CA ARG A 371 -5.62 -2.25 -18.98
C ARG A 371 -4.23 -2.82 -19.22
N VAL A 372 -3.49 -2.20 -20.12
CA VAL A 372 -2.12 -2.58 -20.49
C VAL A 372 -1.18 -2.08 -19.39
N ASP A 373 -0.74 -3.01 -18.55
CA ASP A 373 0.11 -2.74 -17.39
C ASP A 373 1.54 -3.26 -17.60
N ASP A 374 2.53 -2.46 -17.20
CA ASP A 374 3.97 -2.70 -17.43
C ASP A 374 4.58 -3.69 -16.42
N ALA A 375 3.76 -4.55 -15.82
CA ALA A 375 4.20 -5.44 -14.75
C ALA A 375 5.23 -6.47 -15.24
N ILE A 376 5.28 -6.73 -16.56
CA ILE A 376 6.21 -7.67 -17.18
C ILE A 376 6.83 -6.97 -18.40
N ARG A 377 8.02 -6.38 -18.24
CA ARG A 377 8.78 -5.72 -19.32
C ARG A 377 8.99 -6.58 -20.58
N GLU A 378 8.76 -7.89 -20.47
CA GLU A 378 9.00 -8.90 -21.50
C GLU A 378 7.79 -9.19 -22.39
N ARG A 379 6.56 -8.80 -22.00
CA ARG A 379 5.35 -9.01 -22.83
C ARG A 379 4.63 -7.69 -23.08
N ARG A 380 4.70 -7.22 -24.32
CA ARG A 380 3.99 -6.02 -24.79
C ARG A 380 2.72 -6.33 -25.59
N GLY A 381 2.32 -7.60 -25.63
CA GLY A 381 1.18 -8.06 -26.41
C GLY A 381 -0.14 -8.01 -25.65
N LEU A 382 -1.23 -7.98 -26.42
CA LEU A 382 -2.58 -8.25 -25.94
C LEU A 382 -2.74 -9.75 -25.62
N PRO A 383 -3.68 -10.11 -24.74
CA PRO A 383 -3.90 -11.50 -24.37
C PRO A 383 -4.37 -12.38 -25.55
N GLU A 384 -4.09 -13.69 -25.48
CA GLU A 384 -4.45 -14.67 -26.52
C GLU A 384 -5.50 -15.70 -26.04
N GLU A 385 -5.88 -15.65 -24.77
CA GLU A 385 -6.88 -16.54 -24.18
C GLU A 385 -8.30 -16.15 -24.60
N ILE A 386 -9.08 -17.13 -25.03
CA ILE A 386 -10.42 -16.95 -25.60
C ILE A 386 -11.44 -16.64 -24.50
N LEU A 387 -12.10 -15.48 -24.63
CA LEU A 387 -13.25 -15.07 -23.82
C LEU A 387 -14.31 -14.44 -24.70
N GLU A 388 -15.45 -15.12 -24.86
CA GLU A 388 -16.55 -14.59 -25.68
C GLU A 388 -17.46 -13.66 -24.87
N TYR A 389 -17.67 -12.44 -25.38
CA TYR A 389 -18.57 -11.45 -24.80
C TYR A 389 -19.67 -11.08 -25.80
N PRO A 390 -20.74 -11.88 -25.93
CA PRO A 390 -21.70 -11.74 -27.02
C PRO A 390 -22.45 -10.40 -27.01
N MET A 391 -22.55 -9.71 -25.86
CA MET A 391 -23.21 -8.40 -25.73
C MET A 391 -22.26 -7.22 -25.58
N LEU A 392 -20.97 -7.40 -25.88
CA LEU A 392 -20.01 -6.31 -25.80
C LEU A 392 -20.29 -5.23 -26.85
N GLU A 393 -20.47 -4.00 -26.40
CA GLU A 393 -20.69 -2.82 -27.24
C GLU A 393 -19.44 -1.96 -27.34
N LEU A 394 -18.69 -1.86 -26.24
CA LEU A 394 -17.51 -1.02 -26.10
C LEU A 394 -16.31 -1.83 -25.58
N LEU A 395 -15.21 -1.78 -26.33
CA LEU A 395 -13.89 -2.20 -25.87
C LEU A 395 -13.02 -0.96 -25.65
N THR A 396 -12.44 -0.82 -24.46
CA THR A 396 -11.46 0.23 -24.17
C THR A 396 -10.09 -0.38 -23.89
N LEU A 397 -9.06 0.04 -24.65
CA LEU A 397 -7.66 -0.25 -24.33
C LEU A 397 -7.06 0.96 -23.61
N THR A 398 -6.58 0.77 -22.39
CA THR A 398 -6.00 1.85 -21.57
C THR A 398 -4.58 1.51 -21.12
N LEU A 399 -3.70 2.50 -21.10
CA LEU A 399 -2.37 2.39 -20.52
C LEU A 399 -2.35 2.92 -19.09
N GLU A 400 -1.72 2.17 -18.17
CA GLU A 400 -1.48 2.62 -16.79
C GLU A 400 -0.04 3.10 -16.55
N CYS A 401 0.87 2.96 -17.52
CA CYS A 401 2.28 3.30 -17.31
C CYS A 401 2.54 4.81 -17.30
N ASN A 402 3.42 5.24 -16.39
CA ASN A 402 3.93 6.62 -16.30
C ASN A 402 4.80 7.02 -17.52
N SER A 403 5.10 6.09 -18.44
CA SER A 403 6.00 6.29 -19.58
C SER A 403 5.37 7.00 -20.78
N GLY A 404 4.10 7.41 -20.70
CA GLY A 404 3.43 8.31 -21.64
C GLY A 404 2.58 7.62 -22.72
N CYS A 405 3.06 6.55 -23.35
CA CYS A 405 2.27 5.74 -24.29
C CYS A 405 2.82 4.32 -24.51
N VAL A 406 1.96 3.40 -24.98
CA VAL A 406 2.33 2.03 -25.37
C VAL A 406 1.99 1.83 -26.84
N HIS A 407 2.90 1.19 -27.57
CA HIS A 407 2.70 0.84 -28.97
C HIS A 407 2.20 -0.61 -29.05
N ILE A 408 1.08 -0.82 -29.75
CA ILE A 408 0.49 -2.13 -30.00
C ILE A 408 0.30 -2.30 -31.51
N GLU A 409 0.56 -3.49 -32.04
CA GLU A 409 0.38 -3.76 -33.46
C GLU A 409 -1.11 -3.80 -33.83
N ALA A 410 -1.48 -3.22 -34.97
CA ALA A 410 -2.87 -3.22 -35.44
C ALA A 410 -3.45 -4.63 -35.59
N ALA A 411 -2.67 -5.57 -36.15
CA ALA A 411 -3.06 -6.97 -36.31
C ALA A 411 -3.41 -7.64 -34.98
N GLU A 412 -2.67 -7.29 -33.92
CA GLU A 412 -2.89 -7.83 -32.58
C GLU A 412 -4.20 -7.32 -31.98
N VAL A 413 -4.53 -6.04 -32.18
CA VAL A 413 -5.82 -5.47 -31.74
C VAL A 413 -6.99 -6.12 -32.49
N VAL A 414 -6.89 -6.30 -33.81
CA VAL A 414 -7.92 -6.95 -34.62
C VAL A 414 -8.11 -8.40 -34.16
N ARG A 415 -7.03 -9.16 -34.02
CA ARG A 415 -7.07 -10.55 -33.54
C ARG A 415 -7.71 -10.67 -32.17
N PHE A 416 -7.35 -9.77 -31.24
CA PHE A 416 -7.95 -9.75 -29.92
C PHE A 416 -9.45 -9.45 -29.97
N VAL A 417 -9.88 -8.46 -30.78
CA VAL A 417 -11.30 -8.11 -30.94
C VAL A 417 -12.12 -9.22 -31.57
N ASP A 418 -11.59 -9.87 -32.60
CA ASP A 418 -12.25 -10.99 -33.28
C ASP A 418 -12.37 -12.22 -32.36
N MET A 419 -11.41 -12.41 -31.47
CA MET A 419 -11.48 -13.45 -30.44
C MET A 419 -12.58 -13.19 -29.42
N ILE A 420 -12.73 -11.95 -28.94
CA ILE A 420 -13.74 -11.63 -27.91
C ILE A 420 -15.15 -11.42 -28.47
N THR A 421 -15.26 -11.02 -29.74
CA THR A 421 -16.52 -10.67 -30.40
C THR A 421 -16.55 -11.10 -31.87
N PRO A 422 -16.52 -12.42 -32.15
CA PRO A 422 -16.39 -12.94 -33.52
C PRO A 422 -17.51 -12.52 -34.46
N SER A 423 -18.70 -12.24 -33.92
CA SER A 423 -19.92 -12.01 -34.70
C SER A 423 -20.45 -10.58 -34.62
N ARG A 424 -19.73 -9.64 -33.99
CA ARG A 424 -20.25 -8.28 -33.71
C ARG A 424 -19.24 -7.16 -33.93
N THR A 425 -19.75 -6.00 -34.33
CA THR A 425 -19.01 -4.73 -34.36
C THR A 425 -18.95 -4.14 -32.96
N VAL A 426 -17.73 -3.84 -32.50
CA VAL A 426 -17.47 -3.24 -31.18
C VAL A 426 -16.83 -1.88 -31.37
N MET A 427 -17.25 -0.89 -30.59
CA MET A 427 -16.58 0.40 -30.57
C MET A 427 -15.24 0.26 -29.84
N LEU A 428 -14.14 0.59 -30.51
CA LEU A 428 -12.81 0.60 -29.92
C LEU A 428 -12.46 2.00 -29.42
N LYS A 429 -12.13 2.12 -28.13
CA LYS A 429 -11.61 3.34 -27.52
C LYS A 429 -10.16 3.12 -27.06
N LEU A 430 -9.26 4.01 -27.46
CA LEU A 430 -7.85 3.98 -27.08
C LEU A 430 -7.53 5.12 -26.12
N ALA A 431 -6.86 4.84 -25.01
CA ALA A 431 -6.39 5.85 -24.07
C ALA A 431 -4.94 5.57 -23.64
N GLY A 432 -4.00 6.40 -24.11
CA GLY A 432 -2.57 6.17 -23.89
C GLY A 432 -1.97 5.01 -24.70
N VAL A 433 -2.74 4.48 -25.65
CA VAL A 433 -2.34 3.39 -26.56
C VAL A 433 -2.21 3.96 -27.97
N VAL A 434 -1.07 3.67 -28.61
CA VAL A 434 -0.79 4.01 -30.01
C VAL A 434 -0.81 2.72 -30.82
N VAL A 435 -1.71 2.62 -31.79
CA VAL A 435 -1.80 1.46 -32.68
C VAL A 435 -0.98 1.73 -33.94
N ASP A 436 -0.07 0.83 -34.31
CA ASP A 436 0.72 0.96 -35.54
C ASP A 436 -0.17 0.68 -36.77
N ASN A 437 -0.61 1.75 -37.43
CA ASN A 437 -1.67 1.74 -38.46
C ASN A 437 -1.20 1.29 -39.85
N ARG A 438 -0.37 0.24 -39.94
CA ARG A 438 0.10 -0.30 -41.22
C ARG A 438 -0.82 -1.38 -41.78
N ASP A 439 -1.78 -1.85 -41.00
CA ASP A 439 -2.66 -2.96 -41.37
C ASP A 439 -4.04 -2.46 -41.84
N PRO A 440 -4.42 -2.64 -43.12
CA PRO A 440 -5.72 -2.22 -43.63
C PRO A 440 -6.90 -2.94 -42.96
N SER A 441 -6.68 -4.11 -42.35
CA SER A 441 -7.73 -4.85 -41.63
C SER A 441 -8.25 -4.08 -40.42
N PHE A 442 -7.41 -3.24 -39.79
CA PHE A 442 -7.81 -2.42 -38.65
C PHE A 442 -8.85 -1.38 -39.04
N CYS A 443 -8.61 -0.64 -40.13
CA CYS A 443 -9.60 0.30 -40.64
C CYS A 443 -10.89 -0.41 -41.05
N GLN A 444 -10.81 -1.57 -41.72
CA GLN A 444 -12.00 -2.32 -42.11
C GLN A 444 -12.83 -2.81 -40.91
N ARG A 445 -12.17 -3.14 -39.80
CA ARG A 445 -12.84 -3.68 -38.61
C ARG A 445 -13.54 -2.61 -37.77
N PHE A 446 -13.00 -1.40 -37.73
CA PHE A 446 -13.45 -0.31 -36.85
C PHE A 446 -13.98 0.94 -37.59
N SER A 447 -14.12 0.90 -38.92
CA SER A 447 -14.85 1.89 -39.72
C SER A 447 -16.35 1.64 -39.68
#